data_AF-A0AAD7DID6-F1
#
_entry.id   AF-A0AAD7DID6-F1
#
_cell.length_a   1.000
_cell.length_b   1.000
_cell.length_c   1.000
_cell.angle_alpha   90.00
_cell.angle_beta   90.00
_cell.angle_gamma   90.00
#
_symmetry.space_group_name_H-M   'P 1'
#
loop_
_entity.id
_entity.type
_entity.pdbx_description
1 polymer ?
#
loop_
_entity_poly.entity_id
_entity_poly.type
_entity_poly.pdbx_seq_one_letter_code
_entity_poly.pdbx_strand_id
1 'polypeptide(L)'
;IFASTAVNFIEDPFYFNPRHQLAVLLQSRPGVSGKSSPFDTLDQLYRQVLNIAYPEISTDHLRCLKTVLGSILHIQNPLSPSTLENLLGLSVGRVRETLLRLHSIIIVPGDEGDCMRLIHPSFFDFLTGPTRCSIPHFVVKSEEQNTLVARACLRSMDPLSRNICRISQAWLLNSEVADFPARITTWIPAHVQYACRHWAYHMSAALSTENFAERIESILLGTSPPLDRGLQSVGVSATCPAFCWRPLSPPSGTGFNFILLPPQGLKFPCKARGRAVKETLVLLHDCEHLTREFFPIISTSALQIYHSTLLFAPDSALLPRNHRAEMNLPVKMYNAV
;
A
#
# COMPACT_ATOMS: atom_id res chain seq x y z
N ILE A 1 -7.35 2.29 -27.57
CA ILE A 1 -8.08 2.64 -26.32
C ILE A 1 -9.58 2.62 -26.58
N PHE A 2 -10.15 3.58 -27.33
CA PHE A 2 -11.61 3.59 -27.56
C PHE A 2 -12.11 2.30 -28.21
N ALA A 3 -11.57 1.91 -29.37
CA ALA A 3 -11.97 0.69 -30.07
C ALA A 3 -11.78 -0.57 -29.22
N SER A 4 -10.64 -0.70 -28.54
CA SER A 4 -10.37 -1.84 -27.66
C SER A 4 -11.31 -1.92 -26.45
N THR A 5 -11.60 -0.80 -25.79
CA THR A 5 -12.56 -0.76 -24.67
C THR A 5 -13.98 -1.03 -25.15
N ALA A 6 -14.38 -0.51 -26.32
CA ALA A 6 -15.68 -0.77 -26.90
C ALA A 6 -15.86 -2.25 -27.31
N VAL A 7 -14.86 -2.85 -27.96
CA VAL A 7 -14.89 -4.28 -28.31
C VAL A 7 -14.94 -5.14 -27.06
N ASN A 8 -14.02 -4.91 -26.09
CA ASN A 8 -14.02 -5.66 -24.84
C ASN A 8 -15.33 -5.48 -24.06
N PHE A 9 -15.98 -4.31 -24.18
CA PHE A 9 -17.28 -4.08 -23.57
C PHE A 9 -18.39 -4.88 -24.27
N ILE A 10 -18.44 -4.90 -25.61
CA ILE A 10 -19.44 -5.67 -26.38
C ILE A 10 -19.25 -7.18 -26.19
N GLU A 11 -18.01 -7.64 -26.11
CA GLU A 11 -17.65 -9.05 -25.97
C GLU A 11 -17.64 -9.54 -24.51
N ASP A 12 -17.90 -8.65 -23.55
CA ASP A 12 -17.85 -8.99 -22.14
C ASP A 12 -18.91 -10.06 -21.80
N PRO A 13 -18.47 -11.27 -21.37
CA PRO A 13 -19.36 -12.39 -21.15
C PRO A 13 -20.34 -12.14 -20.01
N PHE A 14 -20.06 -11.24 -19.06
CA PHE A 14 -20.90 -11.05 -17.89
C PHE A 14 -22.18 -10.25 -18.16
N TYR A 15 -22.28 -9.59 -19.31
CA TYR A 15 -23.49 -8.90 -19.73
C TYR A 15 -24.39 -9.73 -20.65
N PHE A 16 -23.84 -10.77 -21.29
CA PHE A 16 -24.54 -11.72 -22.15
C PHE A 16 -25.45 -11.07 -23.23
N ASN A 17 -25.15 -9.85 -23.71
CA ASN A 17 -25.99 -9.16 -24.70
C ASN A 17 -25.23 -8.15 -25.60
N PRO A 18 -24.40 -8.66 -26.56
CA PRO A 18 -23.58 -7.82 -27.45
C PRO A 18 -24.40 -6.83 -28.28
N ARG A 19 -25.62 -7.20 -28.68
CA ARG A 19 -26.52 -6.33 -29.44
C ARG A 19 -26.98 -5.13 -28.62
N HIS A 20 -27.34 -5.36 -27.35
CA HIS A 20 -27.72 -4.28 -26.45
C HIS A 20 -26.53 -3.36 -26.15
N GLN A 21 -25.35 -3.91 -25.87
CA GLN A 21 -24.13 -3.13 -25.61
C GLN A 21 -23.78 -2.24 -26.81
N LEU A 22 -23.80 -2.80 -28.03
CA LEU A 22 -23.59 -2.03 -29.26
C LEU A 22 -24.66 -0.93 -29.43
N ALA A 23 -25.93 -1.25 -29.21
CA ALA A 23 -27.01 -0.27 -29.31
C ALA A 23 -26.81 0.90 -28.34
N VAL A 24 -26.38 0.64 -27.10
CA VAL A 24 -26.10 1.71 -26.14
C VAL A 24 -24.92 2.56 -26.60
N LEU A 25 -23.82 1.96 -27.06
CA LEU A 25 -22.68 2.71 -27.60
C LEU A 25 -23.09 3.63 -28.76
N LEU A 26 -23.98 3.17 -29.65
CA LEU A 26 -24.45 3.93 -30.81
C LEU A 26 -25.47 5.04 -30.47
N GLN A 27 -26.24 4.90 -29.41
CA GLN A 27 -27.21 5.92 -28.95
C GLN A 27 -26.52 7.18 -28.42
N SER A 28 -25.25 7.06 -28.03
CA SER A 28 -24.43 8.15 -27.52
C SER A 28 -23.78 8.93 -28.66
N ARG A 29 -24.44 10.00 -29.11
CA ARG A 29 -23.78 11.02 -29.94
C ARG A 29 -23.00 11.98 -29.03
N PRO A 30 -21.76 12.37 -29.39
CA PRO A 30 -21.04 13.39 -28.65
C PRO A 30 -21.84 14.70 -28.72
N GLY A 31 -22.08 15.32 -27.56
CA GLY A 31 -22.83 16.57 -27.47
C GLY A 31 -22.13 17.67 -28.25
N VAL A 32 -22.85 18.30 -29.19
CA VAL A 32 -22.37 19.42 -30.01
C VAL A 32 -22.42 20.73 -29.21
N SER A 33 -21.87 20.74 -28.00
CA SER A 33 -21.77 21.95 -27.18
C SER A 33 -20.32 22.45 -27.17
N GLY A 34 -20.13 23.65 -27.70
CA GLY A 34 -18.82 24.27 -27.96
C GLY A 34 -17.88 24.27 -26.75
N LYS A 35 -16.61 23.93 -27.04
CA LYS A 35 -15.50 23.55 -26.14
C LYS A 35 -15.55 22.10 -25.67
N SER A 36 -15.58 21.17 -26.63
CA SER A 36 -15.40 19.75 -26.34
C SER A 36 -13.95 19.45 -25.94
N SER A 37 -13.75 18.82 -24.78
CA SER A 37 -12.46 18.26 -24.39
C SER A 37 -12.08 17.17 -25.41
N PRO A 38 -10.79 16.99 -25.74
CA PRO A 38 -10.34 15.89 -26.60
C PRO A 38 -10.69 14.51 -26.02
N PHE A 39 -11.08 14.43 -24.74
CA PHE A 39 -11.46 13.19 -24.06
C PHE A 39 -12.97 12.94 -23.98
N ASP A 40 -13.83 13.84 -24.45
CA ASP A 40 -15.29 13.75 -24.22
C ASP A 40 -15.92 12.44 -24.69
N THR A 41 -15.51 11.97 -25.88
CA THR A 41 -15.97 10.71 -26.46
C THR A 41 -15.52 9.51 -25.63
N LEU A 42 -14.32 9.57 -25.04
CA LEU A 42 -13.79 8.51 -24.18
C LEU A 42 -14.44 8.54 -22.80
N ASP A 43 -14.67 9.72 -22.25
CA ASP A 43 -15.40 9.91 -21.00
C ASP A 43 -16.86 9.45 -21.14
N GLN A 44 -17.46 9.63 -22.31
CA GLN A 44 -18.78 9.07 -22.63
C GLN A 44 -18.78 7.55 -22.62
N LEU A 45 -17.78 6.92 -23.25
CA LEU A 45 -17.62 5.47 -23.22
C LEU A 45 -17.51 4.95 -21.78
N TYR A 46 -16.67 5.56 -20.94
CA TYR A 46 -16.52 5.13 -19.54
C TYR A 46 -17.81 5.30 -18.73
N ARG A 47 -18.56 6.38 -18.93
CA ARG A 47 -19.88 6.58 -18.29
C ARG A 47 -20.86 5.47 -18.68
N GLN A 48 -20.88 5.08 -19.95
CA GLN A 48 -21.77 4.01 -20.40
C GLN A 48 -21.42 2.67 -19.78
N VAL A 49 -20.14 2.31 -19.77
CA VAL A 49 -19.68 1.07 -19.13
C VAL A 49 -20.10 1.05 -17.65
N LEU A 50 -19.87 2.14 -16.90
CA LEU A 50 -20.23 2.22 -15.49
C LEU A 50 -21.74 2.12 -15.25
N ASN A 51 -22.55 2.81 -16.04
CA ASN A 51 -24.01 2.79 -15.91
C ASN A 51 -24.62 1.42 -16.23
N ILE A 52 -24.07 0.70 -17.24
CA ILE A 52 -24.54 -0.65 -17.58
C ILE A 52 -24.01 -1.67 -16.57
N ALA A 53 -22.77 -1.50 -16.09
CA ALA A 53 -22.21 -2.34 -15.04
C ALA A 53 -23.04 -2.25 -13.75
N TYR A 54 -23.62 -1.08 -13.43
CA TYR A 54 -24.39 -0.91 -12.20
C TYR A 54 -25.59 0.05 -12.40
N PRO A 55 -26.68 -0.41 -13.05
CA PRO A 55 -27.84 0.43 -13.35
C PRO A 55 -28.59 0.89 -12.08
N GLU A 56 -28.65 0.02 -11.06
CA GLU A 56 -29.26 0.31 -9.76
C GLU A 56 -28.28 -0.05 -8.64
N ILE A 57 -27.16 0.69 -8.59
CA ILE A 57 -26.12 0.41 -7.60
C ILE A 57 -26.63 0.69 -6.18
N SER A 58 -26.62 -0.33 -5.32
CA SER A 58 -26.91 -0.12 -3.90
C SER A 58 -25.82 0.77 -3.27
N THR A 59 -26.15 1.49 -2.20
CA THR A 59 -25.21 2.36 -1.48
C THR A 59 -23.98 1.60 -0.98
N ASP A 60 -24.16 0.35 -0.56
CA ASP A 60 -23.06 -0.51 -0.09
C ASP A 60 -22.18 -1.01 -1.24
N HIS A 61 -22.76 -1.40 -2.38
CA HIS A 61 -21.98 -1.76 -3.57
C HIS A 61 -21.22 -0.57 -4.12
N LEU A 62 -21.84 0.61 -4.16
CA LEU A 62 -21.20 1.85 -4.58
C LEU A 62 -20.02 2.18 -3.67
N ARG A 63 -20.20 2.11 -2.35
CA ARG A 63 -19.12 2.34 -1.39
C ARG A 63 -17.96 1.37 -1.63
N CYS A 64 -18.26 0.08 -1.77
CA CYS A 64 -17.26 -0.95 -2.02
C CYS A 64 -16.53 -0.71 -3.35
N LEU A 65 -17.27 -0.43 -4.43
CA LEU A 65 -16.72 -0.12 -5.74
C LEU A 65 -15.79 1.09 -5.71
N LYS A 66 -16.20 2.19 -5.05
CA LYS A 66 -15.33 3.36 -4.88
C LYS A 66 -14.07 3.03 -4.12
N THR A 67 -14.18 2.27 -3.03
CA THR A 67 -13.03 1.84 -2.23
C THR A 67 -12.07 0.96 -3.04
N VAL A 68 -12.59 -0.01 -3.79
CA VAL A 68 -11.78 -0.93 -4.60
C VAL A 68 -11.13 -0.19 -5.77
N LEU A 69 -11.94 0.49 -6.60
CA LEU A 69 -11.45 1.26 -7.75
C LEU A 69 -10.45 2.31 -7.28
N GLY A 70 -10.82 3.15 -6.32
CA GLY A 70 -9.94 4.16 -5.79
C GLY A 70 -8.63 3.60 -5.28
N SER A 71 -8.63 2.45 -4.60
CA SER A 71 -7.39 1.82 -4.14
C SER A 71 -6.52 1.36 -5.31
N ILE A 72 -7.09 0.68 -6.30
CA ILE A 72 -6.37 0.24 -7.51
C ILE A 72 -5.71 1.44 -8.22
N LEU A 73 -6.41 2.58 -8.25
CA LEU A 73 -5.92 3.81 -8.86
C LEU A 73 -4.71 4.42 -8.12
N HIS A 74 -4.60 4.27 -6.79
CA HIS A 74 -3.61 4.99 -5.98
C HIS A 74 -2.47 4.12 -5.45
N ILE A 75 -2.60 2.80 -5.52
CA ILE A 75 -1.59 1.85 -5.10
C ILE A 75 -0.32 1.98 -5.96
N GLN A 76 0.86 1.98 -5.32
CA GLN A 76 2.14 2.21 -6.00
C GLN A 76 2.64 0.99 -6.79
N ASN A 77 2.34 -0.21 -6.29
CA ASN A 77 2.70 -1.47 -6.93
C ASN A 77 1.42 -2.30 -7.09
N PRO A 78 1.03 -2.66 -8.32
CA PRO A 78 -0.18 -3.44 -8.57
C PRO A 78 -0.27 -4.65 -7.63
N LEU A 79 -1.44 -4.85 -7.03
CA LEU A 79 -1.71 -5.95 -6.10
C LEU A 79 -2.63 -6.99 -6.77
N SER A 80 -2.51 -8.25 -6.34
CA SER A 80 -3.51 -9.28 -6.66
C SER A 80 -4.85 -8.96 -5.98
N PRO A 81 -5.98 -9.50 -6.48
CA PRO A 81 -7.29 -9.32 -5.85
C PRO A 81 -7.27 -9.69 -4.36
N SER A 82 -6.72 -10.85 -4.01
CA SER A 82 -6.63 -11.32 -2.61
C SER A 82 -5.70 -10.46 -1.75
N THR A 83 -4.61 -9.94 -2.32
CA THR A 83 -3.74 -9.03 -1.58
C THR A 83 -4.45 -7.71 -1.29
N LEU A 84 -5.23 -7.19 -2.24
CA LEU A 84 -6.03 -5.99 -2.02
C LEU A 84 -7.14 -6.21 -0.99
N GLU A 85 -7.82 -7.35 -1.05
CA GLU A 85 -8.86 -7.73 -0.07
C GLU A 85 -8.30 -7.73 1.35
N ASN A 86 -7.17 -8.40 1.56
CA ASN A 86 -6.50 -8.44 2.86
C ASN A 86 -6.06 -7.05 3.34
N LEU A 87 -5.47 -6.24 2.45
CA LEU A 87 -5.05 -4.89 2.79
C LEU A 87 -6.24 -4.05 3.26
N LEU A 88 -7.34 -4.07 2.51
CA LEU A 88 -8.52 -3.26 2.77
C LEU A 88 -9.42 -3.83 3.88
N GLY A 89 -9.24 -5.09 4.27
CA GLY A 89 -10.10 -5.80 5.22
C GLY A 89 -11.45 -6.19 4.61
N LEU A 90 -11.47 -6.56 3.33
CA LEU A 90 -12.65 -7.02 2.61
C LEU A 90 -12.79 -8.55 2.70
N SER A 91 -14.01 -9.07 2.55
CA SER A 91 -14.24 -10.50 2.47
C SER A 91 -13.61 -11.11 1.21
N VAL A 92 -13.20 -12.37 1.30
CA VAL A 92 -12.61 -13.11 0.16
C VAL A 92 -13.55 -13.09 -1.04
N GLY A 93 -13.00 -12.77 -2.21
CA GLY A 93 -13.73 -12.70 -3.48
C GLY A 93 -14.49 -11.39 -3.71
N ARG A 94 -14.58 -10.50 -2.71
CA ARG A 94 -15.31 -9.24 -2.81
C ARG A 94 -14.73 -8.31 -3.86
N VAL A 95 -13.41 -8.27 -4.05
CA VAL A 95 -12.78 -7.44 -5.09
C VAL A 95 -13.17 -7.96 -6.48
N ARG A 96 -13.12 -9.28 -6.69
CA ARG A 96 -13.50 -9.89 -7.97
C ARG A 96 -14.97 -9.67 -8.29
N GLU A 97 -15.85 -9.91 -7.32
CA GLU A 97 -17.29 -9.61 -7.44
C GLU A 97 -17.53 -8.14 -7.78
N THR A 98 -16.83 -7.24 -7.09
CA THR A 98 -16.96 -5.79 -7.29
C THR A 98 -16.50 -5.36 -8.68
N LEU A 99 -15.54 -6.04 -9.30
CA LEU A 99 -14.97 -5.69 -10.61
C LEU A 99 -15.51 -6.53 -11.78
N LEU A 100 -16.42 -7.46 -11.51
CA LEU A 100 -16.89 -8.48 -12.45
C LEU A 100 -17.48 -7.91 -13.75
N ARG A 101 -18.03 -6.69 -13.72
CA ARG A 101 -18.61 -6.03 -14.91
C ARG A 101 -17.75 -4.89 -15.44
N LEU A 102 -16.48 -4.85 -15.05
CA LEU A 102 -15.53 -3.81 -15.46
C LEU A 102 -14.33 -4.37 -16.24
N HIS A 103 -14.43 -5.59 -16.80
CA HIS A 103 -13.36 -6.23 -17.56
C HIS A 103 -12.95 -5.44 -18.82
N SER A 104 -13.86 -4.64 -19.37
CA SER A 104 -13.56 -3.74 -20.49
C SER A 104 -12.62 -2.57 -20.13
N ILE A 105 -12.36 -2.35 -18.85
CA ILE A 105 -11.55 -1.24 -18.33
C ILE A 105 -10.42 -1.74 -17.40
N ILE A 106 -10.65 -2.84 -16.68
CA ILE A 106 -9.74 -3.37 -15.66
C ILE A 106 -9.48 -4.85 -15.93
N ILE A 107 -8.20 -5.20 -16.03
CA ILE A 107 -7.75 -6.58 -16.08
C ILE A 107 -7.75 -7.13 -14.66
N VAL A 108 -8.63 -8.08 -14.39
CA VAL A 108 -8.69 -8.84 -13.14
C VAL A 108 -8.18 -10.25 -13.41
N PRO A 109 -7.03 -10.64 -12.86
CA PRO A 109 -6.48 -11.96 -13.13
C PRO A 109 -7.28 -13.08 -12.44
N GLY A 110 -7.34 -14.24 -13.10
CA GLY A 110 -7.89 -15.46 -12.52
C GLY A 110 -6.96 -16.04 -11.45
N ASP A 111 -5.66 -16.03 -11.72
CA ASP A 111 -4.64 -16.58 -10.83
C ASP A 111 -4.33 -15.67 -9.63
N GLU A 112 -4.12 -16.27 -8.46
CA GLU A 112 -3.89 -15.57 -7.18
C GLU A 112 -2.56 -14.80 -7.13
N GLY A 113 -1.60 -15.12 -8.00
CA GLY A 113 -0.27 -14.50 -8.05
C GLY A 113 -0.18 -13.27 -8.95
N ASP A 114 -1.16 -13.06 -9.83
CA ASP A 114 -1.14 -11.97 -10.80
C ASP A 114 -1.81 -10.71 -10.26
N CYS A 115 -1.35 -9.54 -10.74
CA CYS A 115 -1.82 -8.25 -10.25
C CYS A 115 -2.87 -7.60 -11.17
N MET A 116 -3.85 -6.95 -10.56
CA MET A 116 -4.87 -6.17 -11.28
C MET A 116 -4.25 -4.94 -11.93
N ARG A 117 -4.71 -4.60 -13.14
CA ARG A 117 -4.19 -3.44 -13.90
C ARG A 117 -5.31 -2.74 -14.65
N LEU A 118 -5.22 -1.42 -14.74
CA LEU A 118 -6.04 -0.67 -15.68
C LEU A 118 -5.60 -0.99 -17.10
N ILE A 119 -6.55 -1.09 -18.02
CA ILE A 119 -6.24 -1.25 -19.45
C ILE A 119 -5.62 0.05 -20.00
N HIS A 120 -6.07 1.21 -19.49
CA HIS A 120 -5.52 2.49 -19.92
C HIS A 120 -5.56 3.57 -18.81
N PRO A 121 -4.48 4.38 -18.65
CA PRO A 121 -4.43 5.46 -17.65
C PRO A 121 -5.54 6.51 -17.77
N SER A 122 -6.11 6.73 -18.96
CA SER A 122 -7.20 7.71 -19.12
C SER A 122 -8.44 7.42 -18.29
N PHE A 123 -8.63 6.18 -17.82
CA PHE A 123 -9.70 5.85 -16.87
C PHE A 123 -9.41 6.39 -15.46
N PHE A 124 -8.14 6.37 -15.03
CA PHE A 124 -7.70 7.04 -13.81
C PHE A 124 -8.01 8.54 -13.90
N ASP A 125 -7.61 9.18 -15.01
CA ASP A 125 -7.83 10.62 -15.21
C ASP A 125 -9.32 10.97 -15.27
N PHE A 126 -10.13 10.07 -15.81
CA PHE A 126 -11.58 10.22 -15.83
C PHE A 126 -12.16 10.22 -14.40
N LEU A 127 -11.84 9.22 -13.57
CA LEU A 127 -12.40 9.09 -12.22
C LEU A 127 -11.86 10.12 -11.22
N THR A 128 -10.64 10.61 -11.41
CA THR A 128 -10.01 11.61 -10.52
C THR A 128 -10.21 13.05 -10.97
N GLY A 129 -10.54 13.27 -12.25
CA GLY A 129 -10.84 14.58 -12.81
C GLY A 129 -12.26 15.05 -12.44
N PRO A 130 -12.44 16.06 -11.56
CA PRO A 130 -13.77 16.51 -11.14
C PRO A 130 -14.59 17.10 -12.28
N THR A 131 -13.94 17.54 -13.37
CA THR A 131 -14.57 18.07 -14.58
C THR A 131 -14.82 17.01 -15.65
N ARG A 132 -14.24 15.80 -15.52
CA ARG A 132 -14.33 14.71 -16.51
C ARG A 132 -15.38 13.67 -16.13
N CYS A 133 -15.38 13.24 -14.86
CA CYS A 133 -16.43 12.37 -14.34
C CYS A 133 -17.64 13.20 -13.91
N SER A 134 -18.58 13.37 -14.84
CA SER A 134 -19.86 14.05 -14.58
C SER A 134 -20.85 13.23 -13.74
N ILE A 135 -20.47 12.01 -13.31
CA ILE A 135 -21.28 11.17 -12.41
C ILE A 135 -20.75 11.33 -10.97
N PRO A 136 -21.42 12.13 -10.10
CA PRO A 136 -20.84 12.56 -8.82
C PRO A 136 -20.49 11.40 -7.89
N HIS A 137 -21.24 10.30 -7.96
CA HIS A 137 -21.00 9.15 -7.09
C HIS A 137 -19.76 8.33 -7.49
N PHE A 138 -19.29 8.36 -8.74
CA PHE A 138 -18.07 7.66 -9.17
C PHE A 138 -16.78 8.49 -9.02
N VAL A 139 -16.88 9.80 -8.74
CA VAL A 139 -15.70 10.64 -8.53
C VAL A 139 -14.88 10.11 -7.34
N VAL A 140 -13.60 9.87 -7.59
CA VAL A 140 -12.61 9.45 -6.60
C VAL A 140 -11.73 10.65 -6.27
N LYS A 141 -11.76 11.08 -4.99
CA LYS A 141 -10.85 12.11 -4.50
C LYS A 141 -9.56 11.45 -4.03
N SER A 142 -8.44 11.83 -4.64
CA SER A 142 -7.13 11.24 -4.35
C SER A 142 -6.72 11.35 -2.89
N GLU A 143 -6.98 12.48 -2.24
CA GLU A 143 -6.60 12.69 -0.83
C GLU A 143 -7.41 11.80 0.13
N GLU A 144 -8.72 11.64 -0.11
CA GLU A 144 -9.58 10.76 0.69
C GLU A 144 -9.17 9.29 0.50
N GLN A 145 -8.84 8.92 -0.73
CA GLN A 145 -8.44 7.55 -1.06
C GLN A 145 -7.06 7.20 -0.48
N ASN A 146 -6.09 8.10 -0.58
CA ASN A 146 -4.78 7.93 0.06
C ASN A 146 -4.92 7.86 1.59
N THR A 147 -5.84 8.61 2.18
CA THR A 147 -6.16 8.50 3.61
C THR A 147 -6.68 7.09 3.96
N LEU A 148 -7.57 6.54 3.13
CA LEU A 148 -8.10 5.18 3.32
C LEU A 148 -7.00 4.13 3.25
N VAL A 149 -6.16 4.18 2.21
CA VAL A 149 -5.07 3.21 2.01
C VAL A 149 -4.00 3.36 3.11
N ALA A 150 -3.66 4.57 3.54
CA ALA A 150 -2.74 4.78 4.66
C ALA A 150 -3.26 4.13 5.95
N ARG A 151 -4.55 4.29 6.28
CA ARG A 151 -5.17 3.61 7.43
C ARG A 151 -5.12 2.09 7.29
N ALA A 152 -5.39 1.58 6.09
CA ALA A 152 -5.32 0.14 5.79
C ALA A 152 -3.90 -0.42 5.97
N CYS A 153 -2.88 0.31 5.52
CA CYS A 153 -1.49 -0.05 5.74
C CYS A 153 -1.14 -0.08 7.24
N LEU A 154 -1.50 0.96 8.00
CA LEU A 154 -1.24 1.00 9.44
C LEU A 154 -1.92 -0.16 10.20
N ARG A 155 -3.16 -0.52 9.83
CA ARG A 155 -3.84 -1.72 10.37
C ARG A 155 -3.12 -3.01 10.03
N SER A 156 -2.67 -3.15 8.79
CA SER A 156 -1.94 -4.34 8.35
C SER A 156 -0.60 -4.52 9.08
N MET A 157 -0.07 -3.45 9.67
CA MET A 157 1.17 -3.49 10.44
C MET A 157 0.97 -3.77 11.94
N ASP A 158 -0.26 -3.84 12.44
CA ASP A 158 -0.55 -4.17 13.85
C ASP A 158 0.08 -5.49 14.33
N PRO A 159 0.08 -6.60 13.57
CA PRO A 159 0.68 -7.85 14.02
C PRO A 159 2.22 -7.85 13.91
N LEU A 160 2.84 -6.77 13.43
CA LEU A 160 4.30 -6.69 13.37
C LEU A 160 4.89 -6.73 14.77
N SER A 161 5.91 -7.54 14.92
CA SER A 161 6.53 -7.77 16.21
C SER A 161 7.97 -8.22 16.04
N ARG A 162 8.76 -8.06 17.11
CA ARG A 162 10.16 -8.47 17.12
C ARG A 162 10.29 -9.93 16.71
N ASN A 163 11.24 -10.21 15.81
CA ASN A 163 11.48 -11.56 15.30
C ASN A 163 10.23 -12.20 14.68
N ILE A 164 9.47 -11.46 13.87
CA ILE A 164 8.26 -11.96 13.19
C ILE A 164 8.49 -13.27 12.41
N CYS A 165 9.68 -13.46 11.83
CA CYS A 165 10.06 -14.69 11.11
C CYS A 165 10.47 -15.84 12.05
N ARG A 166 10.44 -15.66 13.36
CA ARG A 166 10.74 -16.66 14.40
C ARG A 166 12.10 -17.34 14.20
N ILE A 167 13.13 -16.54 13.93
CA ILE A 167 14.51 -16.99 13.79
C ILE A 167 14.99 -17.47 15.16
N SER A 168 15.45 -18.71 15.24
CA SER A 168 15.81 -19.36 16.51
C SER A 168 17.09 -18.81 17.13
N GLN A 169 18.08 -18.45 16.28
CA GLN A 169 19.39 -17.98 16.71
C GLN A 169 19.60 -16.55 16.23
N ALA A 170 19.74 -15.63 17.19
CA ALA A 170 19.77 -14.19 16.91
C ALA A 170 21.01 -13.72 16.13
N TRP A 171 22.06 -14.53 16.12
CA TRP A 171 23.33 -14.22 15.45
C TRP A 171 23.38 -14.67 13.99
N LEU A 172 22.42 -15.48 13.52
CA LEU A 172 22.44 -15.96 12.14
C LEU A 172 22.28 -14.80 11.16
N LEU A 173 23.03 -14.85 10.07
CA LEU A 173 22.79 -14.05 8.89
C LEU A 173 21.49 -14.50 8.22
N ASN A 174 20.83 -13.60 7.51
CA ASN A 174 19.62 -13.91 6.74
C ASN A 174 19.89 -15.04 5.72
N SER A 175 21.10 -15.11 5.18
CA SER A 175 21.54 -16.16 4.24
C SER A 175 21.80 -17.52 4.89
N GLU A 176 22.00 -17.58 6.21
CA GLU A 176 22.26 -18.81 6.96
C GLU A 176 20.96 -19.49 7.43
N VAL A 177 19.83 -18.78 7.33
CA VAL A 177 18.51 -19.32 7.66
C VAL A 177 17.95 -20.04 6.42
N ALA A 178 18.03 -21.38 6.43
CA ALA A 178 17.71 -22.22 5.27
C ALA A 178 16.29 -22.02 4.70
N ASP A 179 15.30 -21.75 5.54
CA ASP A 179 13.88 -21.57 5.18
C ASP A 179 13.43 -20.09 5.21
N PHE A 180 14.37 -19.14 5.17
CA PHE A 180 14.06 -17.70 5.32
C PHE A 180 13.05 -17.16 4.31
N PRO A 181 13.15 -17.44 2.99
CA PRO A 181 12.16 -16.95 2.03
C PRO A 181 10.74 -17.48 2.32
N ALA A 182 10.62 -18.75 2.71
CA ALA A 182 9.34 -19.35 3.06
C ALA A 182 8.73 -18.73 4.33
N ARG A 183 9.57 -18.45 5.33
CA ARG A 183 9.17 -17.73 6.54
C ARG A 183 8.65 -16.33 6.23
N ILE A 184 9.31 -15.60 5.33
CA ILE A 184 8.84 -14.27 4.90
C ILE A 184 7.44 -14.39 4.29
N THR A 185 7.23 -15.32 3.36
CA THR A 185 5.89 -15.48 2.74
C THR A 185 4.80 -15.87 3.73
N THR A 186 5.17 -16.61 4.79
CA THR A 186 4.23 -17.09 5.81
C THR A 186 3.91 -16.02 6.85
N TRP A 187 4.92 -15.31 7.35
CA TRP A 187 4.79 -14.39 8.48
C TRP A 187 4.67 -12.93 8.07
N ILE A 188 5.04 -12.60 6.84
CA ILE A 188 4.92 -11.26 6.25
C ILE A 188 4.20 -11.39 4.92
N PRO A 189 2.87 -11.62 4.92
CA PRO A 189 2.10 -11.80 3.70
C PRO A 189 2.13 -10.53 2.82
N ALA A 190 1.78 -10.67 1.54
CA ALA A 190 1.96 -9.62 0.53
C ALA A 190 1.34 -8.25 0.90
N HIS A 191 0.19 -8.24 1.58
CA HIS A 191 -0.48 -7.01 2.02
C HIS A 191 0.29 -6.29 3.13
N VAL A 192 0.94 -7.04 4.04
CA VAL A 192 1.83 -6.50 5.08
C VAL A 192 3.10 -5.95 4.44
N GLN A 193 3.69 -6.67 3.48
CA GLN A 193 4.86 -6.17 2.74
C GLN A 193 4.55 -4.85 2.01
N TYR A 194 3.39 -4.78 1.35
CA TYR A 194 2.91 -3.55 0.72
C TYR A 194 2.75 -2.44 1.75
N ALA A 195 2.07 -2.73 2.87
CA ALA A 195 1.83 -1.78 3.93
C ALA A 195 3.14 -1.18 4.46
N CYS A 196 4.12 -2.01 4.81
CA CYS A 196 5.44 -1.58 5.28
C CYS A 196 6.14 -0.64 4.28
N ARG A 197 6.02 -0.90 2.98
CA ARG A 197 6.71 -0.12 1.94
C ARG A 197 6.04 1.21 1.61
N HIS A 198 4.71 1.28 1.66
CA HIS A 198 3.96 2.38 1.05
C HIS A 198 3.08 3.20 2.01
N TRP A 199 2.96 2.81 3.29
CA TRP A 199 2.14 3.55 4.27
C TRP A 199 2.48 5.05 4.31
N ALA A 200 3.78 5.38 4.30
CA ALA A 200 4.28 6.74 4.38
C ALA A 200 3.94 7.58 3.16
N TYR A 201 4.01 6.98 1.96
CA TYR A 201 3.61 7.62 0.72
C TYR A 201 2.12 7.96 0.75
N HIS A 202 1.27 7.00 1.13
CA HIS A 202 -0.17 7.25 1.18
C HIS A 202 -0.53 8.31 2.22
N MET A 203 0.18 8.33 3.34
CA MET A 203 -0.02 9.35 4.36
C MET A 203 0.42 10.74 3.87
N SER A 204 1.53 10.85 3.13
CA SER A 204 1.96 12.16 2.62
C SER A 204 1.00 12.75 1.58
N ALA A 205 0.28 11.89 0.88
CA ALA A 205 -0.78 12.24 -0.06
C ALA A 205 -2.20 12.26 0.55
N ALA A 206 -2.33 12.13 1.88
CA ALA A 206 -3.62 12.09 2.57
C ALA A 206 -4.15 13.49 2.93
N LEU A 207 -5.47 13.57 3.16
CA LEU A 207 -6.18 14.82 3.48
C LEU A 207 -5.81 15.39 4.87
N SER A 208 -5.52 14.52 5.85
CA SER A 208 -5.14 14.93 7.22
C SER A 208 -4.18 13.93 7.87
N THR A 209 -3.16 14.46 8.55
CA THR A 209 -2.17 13.70 9.31
C THR A 209 -2.56 13.48 10.78
N GLU A 210 -3.54 14.22 11.30
CA GLU A 210 -3.84 14.27 12.73
C GLU A 210 -4.27 12.91 13.29
N ASN A 211 -5.00 12.10 12.51
CA ASN A 211 -5.43 10.75 12.93
C ASN A 211 -4.34 9.67 12.75
N PHE A 212 -3.18 10.00 12.15
CA PHE A 212 -2.11 9.03 11.91
C PHE A 212 -1.04 9.06 13.01
N ALA A 213 -0.83 10.21 13.66
CA ALA A 213 0.24 10.40 14.62
C ALA A 213 0.17 9.42 15.80
N GLU A 214 -0.98 9.34 16.49
CA GLU A 214 -1.19 8.41 17.61
C GLU A 214 -0.95 6.95 17.22
N ARG A 215 -1.37 6.58 16.01
CA ARG A 215 -1.20 5.21 15.51
C ARG A 215 0.25 4.90 15.18
N ILE A 216 0.96 5.84 14.57
CA ILE A 216 2.38 5.68 14.27
C ILE A 216 3.20 5.64 15.54
N GLU A 217 2.89 6.51 16.50
CA GLU A 217 3.51 6.49 17.83
C GLU A 217 3.27 5.14 18.52
N SER A 218 2.04 4.61 18.50
CA SER A 218 1.74 3.28 19.04
C SER A 218 2.56 2.16 18.37
N ILE A 219 2.72 2.21 17.05
CA ILE A 219 3.54 1.25 16.30
C ILE A 219 5.03 1.41 16.65
N LEU A 220 5.55 2.64 16.73
CA LEU A 220 6.98 2.89 16.99
C LEU A 220 7.38 2.73 18.47
N LEU A 221 6.44 2.88 19.39
CA LEU A 221 6.66 2.70 20.83
C LEU A 221 6.18 1.33 21.34
N GLY A 222 5.45 0.57 20.52
CA GLY A 222 4.89 -0.73 20.92
C GLY A 222 3.77 -0.65 21.95
N THR A 223 3.08 0.49 22.05
CA THR A 223 1.99 0.73 23.01
C THR A 223 0.65 0.31 22.38
N SER A 224 0.40 -0.99 22.26
CA SER A 224 -0.96 -1.49 21.98
C SER A 224 -1.81 -1.52 23.27
N PRO A 225 -3.14 -1.38 23.21
CA PRO A 225 -4.00 -1.46 24.39
C PRO A 225 -3.91 -2.84 25.07
N PRO A 226 -4.14 -2.89 26.39
CA PRO A 226 -3.86 -4.05 27.22
C PRO A 226 -4.91 -5.14 27.01
N LEU A 227 -4.66 -6.07 26.09
CA LEU A 227 -5.39 -7.34 26.08
C LEU A 227 -4.55 -8.57 25.73
N ASP A 228 -3.39 -8.43 25.10
CA ASP A 228 -2.50 -9.58 24.90
C ASP A 228 -1.09 -9.28 25.39
N ARG A 229 -0.86 -9.60 26.67
CA ARG A 229 0.49 -9.71 27.24
C ARG A 229 1.19 -10.90 26.58
N GLY A 230 2.01 -10.61 25.57
CA GLY A 230 2.95 -11.57 25.04
C GLY A 230 3.47 -11.19 23.67
N LEU A 231 4.19 -10.08 23.53
CA LEU A 231 5.35 -9.91 22.63
C LEU A 231 5.87 -8.48 22.80
N GLN A 232 7.09 -8.36 23.32
CA GLN A 232 7.74 -7.09 23.59
C GLN A 232 8.25 -6.44 22.29
N SER A 233 8.05 -5.12 22.22
CA SER A 233 8.78 -4.09 21.47
C SER A 233 8.71 -4.06 19.94
N VAL A 234 7.83 -3.20 19.44
CA VAL A 234 7.55 -2.94 18.01
C VAL A 234 8.47 -1.86 17.42
N GLY A 235 9.31 -1.21 18.24
CA GLY A 235 10.00 0.04 17.88
C GLY A 235 11.13 -0.03 16.86
N VAL A 236 11.47 -1.20 16.35
CA VAL A 236 12.38 -1.36 15.19
C VAL A 236 11.80 -2.31 14.13
N SER A 237 10.71 -3.02 14.46
CA SER A 237 10.07 -4.01 13.58
C SER A 237 9.10 -3.40 12.58
N ALA A 238 8.58 -2.19 12.80
CA ALA A 238 7.75 -1.51 11.80
C ALA A 238 8.57 -0.76 10.75
N THR A 239 9.82 -0.44 11.07
CA THR A 239 10.76 0.26 10.20
C THR A 239 11.71 -0.69 9.47
N CYS A 240 12.01 -1.89 9.98
CA CYS A 240 12.94 -2.81 9.30
C CYS A 240 12.41 -3.67 8.13
N PRO A 241 11.14 -4.12 8.05
CA PRO A 241 10.65 -4.86 6.89
C PRO A 241 10.34 -3.96 5.68
N ALA A 242 10.23 -2.65 5.90
CA ALA A 242 9.95 -1.66 4.86
C ALA A 242 11.10 -1.47 3.86
N PHE A 243 12.34 -1.80 4.21
CA PHE A 243 13.52 -1.41 3.42
C PHE A 243 14.32 -2.53 2.78
N CYS A 244 14.04 -3.79 3.14
CA CYS A 244 14.79 -4.89 2.58
C CYS A 244 13.85 -5.90 1.93
N TRP A 245 14.43 -6.68 1.03
CA TRP A 245 13.88 -7.92 0.47
C TRP A 245 13.10 -7.77 -0.84
N ARG A 246 13.85 -7.56 -1.92
CA ARG A 246 13.64 -8.35 -3.14
C ARG A 246 14.98 -8.92 -3.63
N PRO A 247 15.09 -10.24 -3.88
CA PRO A 247 16.05 -10.74 -4.86
C PRO A 247 15.42 -10.55 -6.25
N LEU A 248 15.97 -9.64 -7.05
CA LEU A 248 15.83 -9.73 -8.51
C LEU A 248 16.97 -10.65 -8.97
N SER A 249 16.65 -11.87 -9.35
CA SER A 249 17.59 -12.67 -10.15
C SER A 249 17.80 -11.98 -11.51
N PRO A 250 19.00 -12.09 -12.09
CA PRO A 250 19.47 -11.18 -13.14
C PRO A 250 18.98 -11.62 -14.53
N PRO A 251 19.08 -10.73 -15.53
CA PRO A 251 20.04 -11.06 -16.58
C PRO A 251 21.09 -9.96 -16.60
N SER A 252 22.33 -10.35 -16.28
CA SER A 252 23.55 -9.56 -16.43
C SER A 252 23.51 -8.11 -15.88
N GLY A 253 23.91 -7.92 -14.63
CA GLY A 253 24.23 -6.58 -14.12
C GLY A 253 24.00 -6.46 -12.63
N THR A 254 25.09 -6.37 -11.89
CA THR A 254 25.16 -6.13 -10.44
C THR A 254 24.44 -4.84 -10.06
N GLY A 255 23.27 -4.94 -9.44
CA GLY A 255 22.56 -3.81 -8.85
C GLY A 255 21.27 -4.23 -8.15
N PHE A 256 21.28 -4.27 -6.82
CA PHE A 256 20.07 -4.42 -6.02
C PHE A 256 19.28 -3.11 -6.09
N ASN A 257 18.15 -3.10 -6.80
CA ASN A 257 17.26 -1.94 -6.82
C ASN A 257 16.34 -1.98 -5.60
N PHE A 258 16.69 -1.19 -4.59
CA PHE A 258 15.86 -0.96 -3.41
C PHE A 258 14.93 0.23 -3.66
N ILE A 259 13.64 0.09 -3.31
CA ILE A 259 12.82 1.27 -3.04
C ILE A 259 13.23 1.74 -1.65
N LEU A 260 14.29 2.54 -1.62
CA LEU A 260 14.54 3.46 -0.50
C LEU A 260 13.28 4.32 -0.33
N LEU A 261 13.04 4.81 0.88
CA LEU A 261 12.25 6.03 1.07
C LEU A 261 12.59 7.01 -0.06
N PRO A 262 11.60 7.75 -0.60
CA PRO A 262 11.88 8.70 -1.66
C PRO A 262 13.15 9.49 -1.29
N PRO A 263 14.12 9.66 -2.21
CA PRO A 263 15.43 10.25 -1.92
C PRO A 263 15.37 11.68 -1.35
N GLN A 264 14.17 12.24 -1.25
CA GLN A 264 13.86 13.55 -0.71
C GLN A 264 13.35 13.51 0.75
N GLY A 265 13.44 12.37 1.44
CA GLY A 265 12.96 12.16 2.81
C GLY A 265 11.44 11.97 2.89
N LEU A 266 10.94 11.56 4.06
CA LEU A 266 9.51 11.56 4.36
C LEU A 266 8.96 13.00 4.29
N LYS A 267 8.38 13.38 3.15
CA LYS A 267 7.67 14.67 3.03
C LYS A 267 6.32 14.57 3.72
N PHE A 268 6.25 14.97 4.98
CA PHE A 268 4.98 15.13 5.66
C PHE A 268 4.28 16.43 5.22
N PRO A 269 2.95 16.44 5.11
CA PRO A 269 2.20 17.68 4.99
C PRO A 269 2.55 18.59 6.17
N CYS A 270 3.22 19.72 5.90
CA CYS A 270 3.70 20.70 6.88
C CYS A 270 2.59 21.38 7.71
N LYS A 271 1.34 20.90 7.66
CA LYS A 271 0.16 21.47 8.32
C LYS A 271 -0.21 20.78 9.63
N ALA A 272 0.54 19.78 10.08
CA ALA A 272 0.31 19.14 11.37
C ALA A 272 0.44 20.12 12.55
N ARG A 273 -0.68 20.42 13.21
CA ARG A 273 -0.73 21.27 14.41
C ARG A 273 -0.87 20.39 15.63
N GLY A 274 0.23 20.16 16.38
CA GLY A 274 0.16 19.45 17.66
C GLY A 274 1.53 19.02 18.18
N ARG A 275 1.68 18.89 19.50
CA ARG A 275 2.92 18.40 20.14
C ARG A 275 3.20 16.93 19.77
N ALA A 276 2.21 16.07 19.90
CA ALA A 276 2.32 14.63 19.57
C ALA A 276 2.75 14.38 18.12
N VAL A 277 2.21 15.15 17.16
CA VAL A 277 2.62 15.02 15.76
C VAL A 277 4.08 15.42 15.56
N LYS A 278 4.56 16.48 16.23
CA LYS A 278 5.98 16.87 16.16
C LYS A 278 6.90 15.80 16.74
N GLU A 279 6.54 15.20 17.88
CA GLU A 279 7.31 14.11 18.49
C GLU A 279 7.35 12.87 17.58
N THR A 280 6.20 12.51 16.99
CA THR A 280 6.10 11.43 15.99
C THR A 280 6.99 11.68 14.77
N LEU A 281 7.05 12.92 14.27
CA LEU A 281 7.91 13.30 13.15
C LEU A 281 9.40 13.16 13.47
N VAL A 282 9.81 13.57 14.67
CA VAL A 282 11.20 13.40 15.13
C VAL A 282 11.53 11.91 15.25
N LEU A 283 10.64 11.10 15.83
CA LEU A 283 10.84 9.66 15.97
C LEU A 283 11.01 8.97 14.61
N LEU A 284 10.22 9.38 13.61
CA LEU A 284 10.32 8.86 12.24
C LEU A 284 11.61 9.28 11.54
N HIS A 285 12.05 10.51 11.75
CA HIS A 285 13.33 10.99 11.23
C HIS A 285 14.50 10.21 11.85
N ASP A 286 14.48 9.97 13.16
CA ASP A 286 15.49 9.14 13.85
C ASP A 286 15.51 7.71 13.27
N CYS A 287 14.33 7.12 13.03
CA CYS A 287 14.21 5.80 12.41
C CYS A 287 14.76 5.76 10.98
N GLU A 288 14.46 6.77 10.14
CA GLU A 288 15.00 6.88 8.79
C GLU A 288 16.53 6.94 8.83
N HIS A 289 17.09 7.82 9.66
CA HIS A 289 18.52 8.01 9.75
C HIS A 289 19.24 6.73 10.21
N LEU A 290 18.72 6.08 11.27
CA LEU A 290 19.26 4.81 11.76
C LEU A 290 19.20 3.73 10.69
N THR A 291 18.07 3.61 9.98
CA THR A 291 17.90 2.60 8.94
C THR A 291 18.87 2.81 7.78
N ARG A 292 19.09 4.07 7.37
CA ARG A 292 20.02 4.41 6.29
C ARG A 292 21.47 4.16 6.68
N GLU A 293 21.85 4.57 7.88
CA GLU A 293 23.22 4.43 8.39
C GLU A 293 23.62 2.96 8.56
N PHE A 294 22.74 2.15 9.17
CA PHE A 294 23.02 0.74 9.46
C PHE A 294 22.52 -0.22 8.37
N PHE A 295 22.08 0.28 7.21
CA PHE A 295 21.50 -0.52 6.13
C PHE A 295 22.33 -1.75 5.73
N PRO A 296 23.67 -1.66 5.51
CA PRO A 296 24.47 -2.82 5.12
C PRO A 296 24.35 -3.97 6.13
N ILE A 297 24.32 -3.63 7.43
CA ILE A 297 24.18 -4.61 8.51
C ILE A 297 22.72 -5.12 8.58
N ILE A 298 21.72 -4.26 8.37
CA ILE A 298 20.30 -4.67 8.34
C ILE A 298 20.02 -5.65 7.22
N SER A 299 20.65 -5.42 6.07
CA SER A 299 20.52 -6.28 4.89
C SER A 299 21.15 -7.67 5.07
N THR A 300 22.06 -7.84 6.03
CA THR A 300 22.80 -9.10 6.25
C THR A 300 22.30 -9.85 7.48
N SER A 301 22.01 -9.17 8.58
CA SER A 301 21.46 -9.78 9.80
C SER A 301 20.48 -8.84 10.49
N ALA A 302 19.22 -8.91 10.07
CA ALA A 302 18.18 -8.01 10.57
C ALA A 302 17.93 -8.18 12.08
N LEU A 303 18.23 -9.35 12.67
CA LEU A 303 17.97 -9.60 14.09
C LEU A 303 19.02 -9.00 15.03
N GLN A 304 20.27 -8.83 14.57
CA GLN A 304 21.35 -8.28 15.40
C GLN A 304 21.16 -6.78 15.68
N ILE A 305 20.51 -6.05 14.78
CA ILE A 305 20.17 -4.63 14.94
C ILE A 305 19.33 -4.37 16.19
N TYR A 306 18.35 -5.22 16.50
CA TYR A 306 17.51 -5.05 17.69
C TYR A 306 18.33 -5.00 18.99
N HIS A 307 19.54 -5.55 19.00
CA HIS A 307 20.41 -5.58 20.17
C HIS A 307 21.52 -4.51 20.12
N SER A 308 21.97 -4.11 18.93
CA SER A 308 23.16 -3.28 18.78
C SER A 308 22.89 -1.84 18.33
N THR A 309 21.89 -1.57 17.48
CA THR A 309 21.77 -0.22 16.88
C THR A 309 21.31 0.84 17.86
N LEU A 310 20.52 0.47 18.88
CA LEU A 310 20.13 1.42 19.93
C LEU A 310 21.33 1.87 20.78
N LEU A 311 22.39 1.05 20.89
CA LEU A 311 23.62 1.41 21.60
C LEU A 311 24.45 2.47 20.87
N PHE A 312 24.31 2.54 19.54
CA PHE A 312 25.07 3.47 18.70
C PHE A 312 24.28 4.71 18.27
N ALA A 313 23.00 4.79 18.66
CA ALA A 313 22.18 5.95 18.41
C ALA A 313 22.48 7.06 19.45
N PRO A 314 22.50 8.33 19.04
CA PRO A 314 22.87 9.42 19.95
C PRO A 314 21.88 9.56 21.12
N ASP A 315 22.37 9.89 22.32
CA ASP A 315 21.55 10.06 23.54
C ASP A 315 20.46 11.15 23.43
N SER A 316 20.59 12.03 22.43
CA SER A 316 19.63 13.08 22.09
C SER A 316 18.45 12.57 21.26
N ALA A 317 18.55 11.41 20.62
CA ALA A 317 17.46 10.81 19.84
C ALA A 317 16.32 10.33 20.75
N LEU A 318 15.09 10.40 20.24
CA LEU A 318 13.91 9.95 21.00
C LEU A 318 13.80 8.42 21.03
N LEU A 319 14.27 7.75 19.98
CA LEU A 319 14.18 6.30 19.85
C LEU A 319 14.96 5.54 20.95
N PRO A 320 16.26 5.85 21.24
CA PRO A 320 17.00 5.15 22.30
C PRO A 320 16.50 5.49 23.70
N ARG A 321 15.97 6.71 23.91
CA ARG A 321 15.37 7.13 25.17
C ARG A 321 14.14 6.28 25.52
N ASN A 322 13.27 6.04 24.53
CA ASN A 322 12.04 5.29 24.73
C ASN A 322 12.27 3.77 24.84
N HIS A 323 13.35 3.26 24.26
CA HIS A 323 13.70 1.83 24.28
C HIS A 323 14.89 1.48 25.21
N ARG A 324 15.30 2.42 26.09
CA ARG A 324 16.49 2.29 26.95
C ARG A 324 16.45 1.09 27.89
N ALA A 325 15.26 0.72 28.37
CA ALA A 325 15.08 -0.43 29.25
C ALA A 325 15.44 -1.77 28.56
N GLU A 326 15.37 -1.83 27.23
CA GLU A 326 15.68 -3.03 26.45
C GLU A 326 17.17 -3.21 26.17
N MET A 327 17.96 -2.15 26.34
CA MET A 327 19.42 -2.16 26.14
C MET A 327 20.20 -2.84 27.27
N ASN A 328 19.56 -3.18 28.39
CA ASN A 328 20.19 -3.88 29.52
C ASN A 328 20.25 -5.41 29.37
N LEU A 329 19.95 -5.95 28.18
CA LEU A 329 20.12 -7.37 27.89
C LEU A 329 21.61 -7.65 27.59
N PRO A 330 22.26 -8.64 28.25
CA PRO A 330 23.65 -8.96 28.00
C PRO A 330 23.85 -9.40 26.55
N VAL A 331 24.66 -8.65 25.78
CA VAL A 331 25.03 -8.98 24.40
C VAL A 331 26.38 -9.68 24.42
N LYS A 332 26.44 -10.91 23.89
CA LYS A 332 27.70 -11.64 23.72
C LYS A 332 28.34 -11.23 22.39
N MET A 333 29.39 -10.41 22.43
CA MET A 333 30.17 -10.08 21.24
C MET A 333 31.04 -11.28 20.81
N TYR A 334 30.92 -11.70 19.55
CA TYR A 334 31.83 -12.64 18.90
C TYR A 334 32.68 -11.86 17.89
N ASN A 335 33.99 -12.10 17.87
CA ASN A 335 34.98 -11.43 17.02
C ASN A 335 35.19 -9.92 17.29
N ALA A 336 35.30 -9.50 18.55
CA ALA A 336 35.96 -8.24 18.86
C ALA A 336 37.47 -8.44 18.64
N VAL A 337 38.01 -7.85 17.56
CA VAL A 337 39.46 -7.70 17.36
C VAL A 337 39.91 -6.42 18.04
#